data_AF-A0A7V1G7M1-F1
#
_entry.id   AF-A0A7V1G7M1-F1
#
_cell.length_a   1.000
_cell.length_b   1.000
_cell.length_c   1.000
_cell.angle_alpha   90.00
_cell.angle_beta   90.00
_cell.angle_gamma   90.00
#
_symmetry.space_group_name_H-M   'P 1'
#
loop_
_entity.id
_entity.type
_entity.pdbx_description
1 polymer ?
#
loop_
_entity_poly.entity_id
_entity_poly.type
_entity_poly.pdbx_seq_one_letter_code
_entity_poly.pdbx_strand_id
1 'polypeptide(L)'
;ASLEKTKQRLRLKRAKIIGDANFEEKKSMLNAKDAIIEKLFTKIKDEAKQGISSDVTFFEGLADEALLRFKGQDVKMLVNSRDKEMAEQVMLGQEESYQIEGSLNCIGGLKVVTVDSNIVVDNTIEARLRKIKQLYEPQIMKKLFGEKQ
;
A
#
# COMPACT_ATOMS: atom_id res chain seq x y z
N ALA A 1 13.32 -37.18 -45.99
CA ALA A 1 12.22 -36.27 -45.56
C ALA A 1 11.68 -36.57 -44.15
N SER A 2 11.32 -37.82 -43.81
CA SER A 2 10.70 -38.17 -42.50
C SER A 2 11.65 -37.97 -41.29
N LEU A 3 12.91 -38.36 -41.43
CA LEU A 3 13.91 -38.31 -40.34
C LEU A 3 14.32 -36.88 -39.93
N GLU A 4 14.41 -35.98 -40.91
CA GLU A 4 14.63 -34.53 -40.75
C GLU A 4 13.48 -33.88 -39.96
N LYS A 5 12.23 -34.13 -40.36
CA LYS A 5 11.03 -33.63 -39.66
C LYS A 5 10.96 -34.14 -38.22
N THR A 6 11.34 -35.40 -37.98
CA THR A 6 11.39 -35.97 -36.62
C THR A 6 12.47 -35.31 -35.77
N LYS A 7 13.68 -35.08 -36.31
CA LYS A 7 14.74 -34.34 -35.60
C LYS A 7 14.32 -32.90 -35.28
N GLN A 8 13.66 -32.21 -36.21
CA GLN A 8 13.17 -30.85 -35.98
C GLN A 8 12.08 -30.80 -34.90
N ARG A 9 11.12 -31.74 -34.91
CA ARG A 9 10.11 -31.88 -33.86
C ARG A 9 10.72 -32.16 -32.48
N LEU A 10 11.74 -33.02 -32.41
CA LEU A 10 12.44 -33.31 -31.16
C LEU A 10 13.19 -32.08 -30.63
N ARG A 11 13.84 -31.30 -31.51
CA ARG A 11 14.49 -30.04 -31.14
C ARG A 11 13.48 -29.02 -30.58
N LEU A 12 12.34 -28.85 -31.24
CA LEU A 12 11.28 -27.93 -30.78
C LEU A 12 10.70 -28.38 -29.43
N LYS A 13 10.44 -29.68 -29.25
CA LYS A 13 9.97 -30.20 -27.96
C LYS A 13 11.00 -29.99 -26.86
N ARG A 14 12.28 -30.25 -27.12
CA ARG A 14 13.37 -30.02 -26.16
C ARG A 14 13.49 -28.55 -25.79
N ALA A 15 13.46 -27.66 -26.79
CA ALA A 15 13.49 -26.21 -26.56
C ALA A 15 12.30 -25.75 -25.72
N LYS A 16 11.10 -26.29 -25.99
CA LYS A 16 9.91 -26.01 -25.19
C LYS A 16 10.07 -26.47 -23.74
N ILE A 17 10.50 -27.70 -23.50
CA ILE A 17 10.69 -28.24 -22.14
C ILE A 17 11.69 -27.40 -21.35
N ILE A 18 12.81 -27.02 -21.96
CA ILE A 18 13.82 -26.18 -21.32
C ILE A 18 13.26 -24.77 -21.07
N GLY A 19 12.51 -24.22 -22.02
CA GLY A 19 11.85 -22.92 -21.87
C GLY A 19 10.86 -22.91 -20.72
N ASP A 20 9.99 -23.92 -20.64
CA ASP A 20 8.99 -24.08 -19.59
C ASP A 20 9.66 -24.26 -18.22
N ALA A 21 10.73 -25.07 -18.13
CA ALA A 21 11.49 -25.26 -16.90
C ALA A 21 12.15 -23.95 -16.40
N ASN A 22 12.82 -23.22 -17.30
CA ASN A 22 13.45 -21.94 -16.96
C ASN A 22 12.41 -20.88 -16.55
N PHE A 23 11.22 -20.92 -17.15
CA PHE A 23 10.13 -20.02 -16.78
C PHE A 23 9.61 -20.30 -15.38
N GLU A 24 9.33 -21.57 -15.05
CA GLU A 24 8.87 -21.96 -13.72
C GLU A 24 9.91 -21.67 -12.63
N GLU A 25 11.21 -21.87 -12.92
CA GLU A 25 12.29 -21.53 -12.00
C GLU A 25 12.31 -20.02 -11.71
N LYS A 26 12.27 -19.18 -12.75
CA LYS A 26 12.23 -17.71 -12.59
C LYS A 26 10.99 -17.25 -11.83
N LYS A 27 9.83 -17.82 -12.13
CA LYS A 27 8.58 -17.52 -11.46
C LYS A 27 8.63 -17.90 -9.98
N SER A 28 9.14 -19.09 -9.66
CA SER A 28 9.33 -19.55 -8.28
C SER A 28 10.26 -18.62 -7.49
N MET A 29 11.38 -18.22 -8.09
CA MET A 29 12.31 -17.27 -7.49
C MET A 29 11.66 -15.90 -7.22
N LEU A 30 10.88 -15.36 -8.16
CA LEU A 30 10.16 -14.10 -7.99
C LEU A 30 9.16 -14.19 -6.83
N ASN A 31 8.35 -15.25 -6.80
CA ASN A 31 7.37 -15.47 -5.73
C ASN A 31 8.05 -15.57 -4.35
N ALA A 32 9.22 -16.21 -4.26
CA ALA A 32 9.97 -16.30 -3.01
C ALA A 32 10.49 -14.92 -2.55
N LYS A 33 10.95 -14.08 -3.47
CA LYS A 33 11.38 -12.71 -3.18
C LYS A 33 10.20 -11.85 -2.71
N ASP A 34 9.07 -11.91 -3.42
CA ASP A 34 7.86 -11.17 -3.09
C ASP A 34 7.35 -11.57 -1.70
N ALA A 35 7.37 -12.86 -1.36
CA ALA A 35 6.98 -13.35 -0.03
C ALA A 35 7.86 -12.78 1.10
N ILE A 36 9.16 -12.55 0.86
CA ILE A 36 10.06 -11.93 1.85
C ILE A 36 9.69 -10.45 2.04
N ILE A 37 9.41 -9.74 0.95
CA ILE A 37 8.97 -8.34 0.99
C ILE A 37 7.64 -8.22 1.73
N GLU A 38 6.66 -9.08 1.43
CA GLU A 38 5.37 -9.07 2.14
C GLU A 38 5.52 -9.29 3.64
N LYS A 39 6.40 -10.22 4.06
CA LYS A 39 6.69 -10.45 5.48
C LYS A 39 7.30 -9.22 6.14
N LEU A 40 8.22 -8.54 5.46
CA LEU A 40 8.83 -7.30 5.96
C LEU A 40 7.77 -6.22 6.18
N PHE A 41 6.93 -5.96 5.18
CA PHE A 41 5.88 -4.93 5.29
C PHE A 41 4.78 -5.29 6.28
N THR A 42 4.48 -6.58 6.45
CA THR A 42 3.57 -7.05 7.51
C THR A 42 4.14 -6.71 8.88
N LYS A 43 5.43 -6.97 9.11
CA LYS A 43 6.10 -6.62 10.37
C LYS A 43 6.10 -5.12 10.64
N ILE A 44 6.43 -4.29 9.64
CA ILE A 44 6.36 -2.83 9.75
C ILE A 44 4.94 -2.38 10.10
N LYS A 45 3.92 -2.98 9.47
CA LYS A 45 2.51 -2.67 9.75
C LYS A 45 2.13 -3.02 11.19
N ASP A 46 2.62 -4.13 11.73
CA ASP A 46 2.34 -4.54 13.11
C ASP A 46 3.09 -3.68 14.14
N GLU A 47 4.32 -3.24 13.85
CA GLU A 47 5.05 -2.26 14.68
C GLU A 47 4.35 -0.90 14.68
N ALA A 48 3.86 -0.45 13.51
CA ALA A 48 3.10 0.80 13.39
C ALA A 48 1.81 0.81 14.22
N LYS A 49 1.15 -0.34 14.40
CA LYS A 49 -0.02 -0.47 15.29
C LYS A 49 0.29 -0.15 16.74
N GLN A 50 1.49 -0.51 17.20
CA GLN A 50 1.87 -0.39 18.61
C GLN A 50 2.34 1.03 18.97
N GLY A 51 2.90 1.77 18.01
CA GLY A 51 3.52 3.07 18.26
C GLY A 51 2.64 4.31 18.02
N ILE A 52 1.58 4.21 17.21
CA ILE A 52 0.93 5.42 16.64
C ILE A 52 -0.45 5.73 17.25
N SER A 53 -1.08 4.81 17.99
CA SER A 53 -2.51 4.94 18.36
C SER A 53 -2.86 6.02 19.40
N SER A 54 -1.95 6.94 19.73
CA SER A 54 -2.19 7.97 20.76
C SER A 54 -1.44 9.29 20.56
N ASP A 55 -0.81 9.54 19.42
CA ASP A 55 -0.10 10.81 19.19
C ASP A 55 -1.02 11.84 18.51
N VAL A 56 -1.49 12.81 19.29
CA VAL A 56 -2.37 13.91 18.84
C VAL A 56 -1.66 14.78 17.80
N THR A 57 -0.37 15.07 17.99
CA THR A 57 0.40 15.95 17.09
C THR A 57 0.58 15.31 15.71
N PHE A 58 0.72 13.99 15.68
CA PHE A 58 0.73 13.24 14.43
C PHE A 58 -0.63 13.33 13.72
N PHE A 59 -1.74 13.19 14.46
CA PHE A 59 -3.08 13.30 13.89
C PHE A 59 -3.35 14.71 13.33
N GLU A 60 -2.98 15.76 14.05
CA GLU A 60 -3.08 17.16 13.61
C GLU A 60 -2.40 17.37 12.25
N GLY A 61 -1.15 16.92 12.11
CA GLY A 61 -0.45 17.03 10.82
C GLY A 61 -1.12 16.25 9.68
N LEU A 62 -1.75 15.11 9.97
CA LEU A 62 -2.53 14.36 8.97
C LEU A 62 -3.80 15.10 8.57
N ALA A 63 -4.44 15.78 9.52
CA ALA A 63 -5.69 16.52 9.32
C ALA A 63 -5.41 17.76 8.47
N ASP A 64 -4.39 18.53 8.82
CA ASP A 64 -3.95 19.71 8.06
C ASP A 64 -3.62 19.37 6.60
N GLU A 65 -2.87 18.29 6.36
CA GLU A 65 -2.54 17.86 4.99
C GLU A 65 -3.79 17.49 4.19
N ALA A 66 -4.79 16.90 4.86
CA ALA A 66 -6.04 16.54 4.21
C ALA A 66 -6.88 17.80 3.92
N LEU A 67 -7.13 18.64 4.92
CA LEU A 67 -7.97 19.84 4.81
C LEU A 67 -7.40 20.88 3.84
N LEU A 68 -6.07 20.97 3.69
CA LEU A 68 -5.44 21.85 2.70
C LEU A 68 -5.96 21.62 1.27
N ARG A 69 -6.39 20.40 0.94
CA ARG A 69 -6.94 20.05 -0.37
C ARG A 69 -8.42 20.40 -0.56
N PHE A 70 -9.12 20.76 0.52
CA PHE A 70 -10.59 20.94 0.52
C PHE A 70 -11.05 22.33 0.97
N LYS A 71 -10.14 23.32 1.01
CA LYS A 71 -10.48 24.70 1.41
C LYS A 71 -11.77 25.20 0.74
N GLY A 72 -12.79 25.46 1.55
CA GLY A 72 -14.10 25.97 1.12
C GLY A 72 -15.12 24.94 0.66
N GLN A 73 -14.94 23.65 0.99
CA GLN A 73 -15.90 22.57 0.71
C GLN A 73 -16.37 21.89 2.00
N ASP A 74 -17.63 21.45 2.02
CA ASP A 74 -18.13 20.58 3.08
C ASP A 74 -17.51 19.19 2.93
N VAL A 75 -16.95 18.67 4.02
CA VAL A 75 -16.22 17.40 4.02
C VAL A 75 -16.69 16.44 5.11
N LYS A 76 -16.56 15.15 4.80
CA LYS A 76 -16.74 14.04 5.72
C LYS A 76 -15.39 13.43 6.04
N MET A 77 -15.04 13.44 7.32
CA MET A 77 -13.87 12.78 7.87
C MET A 77 -14.24 11.41 8.42
N LEU A 78 -13.59 10.38 7.89
CA LEU A 78 -13.70 8.99 8.31
C LEU A 78 -12.45 8.63 9.12
N VAL A 79 -12.64 8.19 10.35
CA VAL A 79 -11.58 7.79 11.28
C VAL A 79 -11.93 6.46 11.95
N ASN A 80 -10.95 5.84 12.61
CA ASN A 80 -11.26 4.71 13.47
C ASN A 80 -12.15 5.17 14.63
N SER A 81 -13.06 4.32 15.09
CA SER A 81 -13.91 4.62 16.24
C SER A 81 -13.13 5.05 17.48
N ARG A 82 -11.94 4.48 17.70
CA ARG A 82 -11.06 4.84 18.84
C ARG A 82 -10.42 6.22 18.72
N ASP A 83 -10.25 6.72 17.49
CA ASP A 83 -9.61 8.01 17.20
C ASP A 83 -10.65 9.13 17.07
N LYS A 84 -11.95 8.80 17.22
CA LYS A 84 -13.06 9.74 16.98
C LYS A 84 -13.02 10.95 17.92
N GLU A 85 -12.84 10.74 19.22
CA GLU A 85 -12.79 11.83 20.20
C GLU A 85 -11.60 12.75 19.94
N MET A 86 -10.43 12.18 19.60
CA MET A 86 -9.24 12.95 19.21
C MET A 86 -9.49 13.76 17.94
N ALA A 87 -10.15 13.18 16.95
CA ALA A 87 -10.51 13.87 15.71
C ALA A 87 -11.47 15.04 15.97
N GLU A 88 -12.47 14.85 16.84
CA GLU A 88 -13.40 15.92 17.26
C GLU A 88 -12.64 17.06 17.97
N GLN A 89 -11.66 16.74 18.82
CA GLN A 89 -10.80 17.72 19.50
C GLN A 89 -9.89 18.49 18.55
N VAL A 90 -9.28 17.82 17.58
CA VAL A 90 -8.38 18.47 16.59
C VAL A 90 -9.16 19.39 15.65
N MET A 91 -10.42 19.05 15.37
CA MET A 91 -11.28 19.87 14.51
C MET A 91 -11.96 21.02 15.24
N LEU A 92 -12.01 20.99 16.57
CA LEU A 92 -12.54 22.08 17.39
C LEU A 92 -11.75 23.38 17.14
N GLY A 93 -12.34 24.27 16.33
CA GLY A 93 -11.74 25.56 15.96
C GLY A 93 -11.47 25.73 14.47
N GLN A 94 -11.71 24.72 13.63
CA GLN A 94 -11.68 24.86 12.18
C GLN A 94 -12.93 25.60 11.69
N GLU A 95 -12.77 26.52 10.72
CA GLU A 95 -13.86 27.34 10.18
C GLU A 95 -14.80 26.54 9.24
N GLU A 96 -14.34 25.40 8.72
CA GLU A 96 -15.05 24.60 7.73
C GLU A 96 -16.09 23.66 8.37
N SER A 97 -17.18 23.37 7.66
CA SER A 97 -18.15 22.37 8.12
C SER A 97 -17.60 20.96 7.92
N TYR A 98 -17.40 20.23 9.02
CA TYR A 98 -16.92 18.85 9.00
C TYR A 98 -17.92 17.89 9.66
N GLN A 99 -18.08 16.71 9.04
CA GLN A 99 -18.77 15.57 9.65
C GLN A 99 -17.76 14.48 9.98
N ILE A 100 -17.65 14.08 11.25
CA ILE A 100 -16.71 13.04 11.70
C ILE A 100 -17.46 11.73 11.93
N GLU A 101 -17.02 10.67 11.25
CA GLU A 101 -17.57 9.31 11.40
C GLU A 101 -16.49 8.32 11.82
N GLY A 102 -16.72 7.66 12.95
CA GLY A 102 -15.84 6.62 13.51
C GLY A 102 -16.11 5.22 12.95
N SER A 103 -16.19 5.06 11.62
CA SER A 103 -16.52 3.78 10.97
C SER A 103 -15.36 3.14 10.21
N LEU A 104 -14.20 3.81 10.15
CA LEU A 104 -13.07 3.35 9.34
C LEU A 104 -12.29 2.25 10.06
N ASN A 105 -12.27 1.05 9.49
CA ASN A 105 -11.42 -0.02 9.98
C ASN A 105 -9.97 0.15 9.50
N CYS A 106 -9.20 0.98 10.22
CA CYS A 106 -7.79 1.22 9.97
C CYS A 106 -6.93 1.11 11.24
N ILE A 107 -5.61 1.06 11.08
CA ILE A 107 -4.59 1.14 12.14
C ILE A 107 -4.46 2.56 12.71
N GLY A 108 -4.84 3.56 11.94
CA GLY A 108 -4.87 4.95 12.38
C GLY A 108 -4.77 5.91 11.20
N GLY A 109 -4.83 7.19 11.54
CA GLY A 109 -4.97 8.27 10.57
C GLY A 109 -6.43 8.45 10.15
N LEU A 110 -6.60 9.12 9.02
CA LEU A 110 -7.91 9.64 8.59
C LEU A 110 -8.09 9.55 7.09
N LYS A 111 -9.36 9.56 6.68
CA LYS A 111 -9.77 9.68 5.29
C LYS A 111 -10.76 10.83 5.19
N VAL A 112 -10.52 11.75 4.27
CA VAL A 112 -11.44 12.87 4.01
C VAL A 112 -12.08 12.66 2.66
N VAL A 113 -13.39 12.85 2.61
CA VAL A 113 -14.22 12.68 1.42
C VAL A 113 -15.12 13.90 1.31
N THR A 114 -15.26 14.48 0.13
CA THR A 114 -16.28 15.52 -0.10
C THR A 114 -17.69 14.94 0.07
N VAL A 115 -18.68 15.77 0.43
CA VAL A 115 -20.07 15.29 0.59
C VAL A 115 -20.61 14.62 -0.69
N ASP A 116 -20.20 15.12 -1.86
CA ASP A 116 -20.53 14.54 -3.17
C ASP A 116 -19.72 13.27 -3.53
N SER A 117 -18.80 12.84 -2.66
CA SER A 117 -17.89 11.70 -2.83
C SER A 117 -16.98 11.74 -4.06
N ASN A 118 -16.81 12.90 -4.69
CA ASN A 118 -15.97 13.04 -5.88
C ASN A 118 -14.47 13.09 -5.57
N ILE A 119 -14.09 13.56 -4.39
CA ILE A 119 -12.69 13.72 -4.00
C ILE A 119 -12.44 12.96 -2.71
N VAL A 120 -11.42 12.09 -2.73
CA VAL A 120 -11.00 11.26 -1.59
C VAL A 120 -9.52 11.49 -1.30
N VAL A 121 -9.22 11.88 -0.07
CA VAL A 121 -7.86 11.93 0.47
C VAL A 121 -7.71 10.88 1.55
N ASP A 122 -6.92 9.84 1.25
CA ASP A 122 -6.64 8.75 2.17
C ASP A 122 -5.26 8.95 2.82
N ASN A 123 -5.30 9.41 4.08
CA ASN A 123 -4.14 9.64 4.94
C ASN A 123 -4.01 8.56 6.03
N THR A 124 -4.62 7.39 5.83
CA THR A 124 -4.42 6.25 6.72
C THR A 124 -2.98 5.78 6.71
N ILE A 125 -2.55 5.20 7.83
CA ILE A 125 -1.22 4.59 7.97
C ILE A 125 -1.03 3.50 6.91
N GLU A 126 -2.07 2.72 6.61
CA GLU A 126 -2.04 1.70 5.55
C GLU A 126 -1.82 2.30 4.17
N ALA A 127 -2.48 3.41 3.84
CA ALA A 127 -2.27 4.10 2.57
C ALA A 127 -0.84 4.64 2.45
N ARG A 128 -0.29 5.22 3.52
CA ARG A 128 1.10 5.69 3.57
C ARG A 128 2.10 4.53 3.43
N LEU A 129 1.91 3.44 4.18
CA LEU A 129 2.77 2.25 4.09
C LEU A 129 2.74 1.62 2.70
N ARG A 130 1.59 1.61 2.04
CA ARG A 130 1.46 1.12 0.65
C ARG A 130 2.24 2.00 -0.33
N LYS A 131 2.17 3.33 -0.19
CA LYS A 131 2.96 4.26 -1.01
C LYS A 131 4.47 4.08 -0.77
N ILE A 132 4.88 3.96 0.50
CA ILE A 132 6.27 3.68 0.87
C ILE A 132 6.73 2.35 0.26
N LYS A 133 5.91 1.30 0.33
CA LYS A 133 6.20 0.02 -0.31
C LYS A 133 6.48 0.19 -1.79
N GLN A 134 5.56 0.79 -2.54
CA GLN A 134 5.72 0.99 -3.98
C GLN A 134 6.98 1.80 -4.34
N LEU A 135 7.31 2.82 -3.54
CA LEU A 135 8.45 3.70 -3.79
C LEU A 135 9.80 3.04 -3.48
N TYR A 136 9.87 2.29 -2.37
CA TYR A 136 11.12 1.73 -1.86
C TYR A 136 11.34 0.27 -2.23
N GLU A 137 10.32 -0.45 -2.70
CA GLU A 137 10.42 -1.86 -3.10
C GLU A 137 11.57 -2.11 -4.09
N PRO A 138 11.79 -1.31 -5.15
CA PRO A 138 12.95 -1.48 -6.02
C PRO A 138 14.29 -1.39 -5.29
N GLN A 139 14.40 -0.46 -4.32
CA GLN A 139 15.61 -0.25 -3.53
C GLN A 139 15.82 -1.39 -2.51
N ILE A 140 14.76 -1.84 -1.87
CA ILE A 140 14.77 -2.97 -0.94
C ILE A 140 15.17 -4.24 -1.70
N MET A 141 14.57 -4.49 -2.86
CA MET A 141 14.92 -5.62 -3.73
C MET A 141 16.38 -5.60 -4.14
N LYS A 142 16.89 -4.43 -4.56
CA LYS A 142 18.32 -4.24 -4.87
C LYS A 142 19.21 -4.52 -3.67
N LYS A 143 18.82 -4.07 -2.47
CA LYS A 143 19.62 -4.23 -1.25
C LYS A 143 19.62 -5.67 -0.71
N LEU A 144 18.49 -6.37 -0.82
CA LEU A 144 18.34 -7.74 -0.30
C LEU A 144 18.84 -8.80 -1.29
N PHE A 145 18.70 -8.58 -2.58
CA PHE A 145 18.94 -9.61 -3.61
C PHE A 145 19.96 -9.20 -4.68
N GLY A 146 20.56 -8.00 -4.58
CA GLY A 146 21.48 -7.47 -5.59
C GLY A 146 20.75 -6.83 -6.79
N GLU A 147 21.53 -6.28 -7.73
CA GLU A 147 20.99 -5.77 -8.99
C GLU A 147 20.48 -6.92 -9.89
N LYS A 148 19.42 -6.65 -10.67
CA LYS A 148 19.04 -7.55 -11.77
C LYS A 148 20.24 -7.69 -12.71
N GLN A 149 20.83 -8.88 -12.79
CA GLN A 149 21.58 -9.30 -13.97
C GLN A 149 20.61 -9.70 -15.08
#